data_AF-A0A537KGS3-F1
#
_entry.id   AF-A0A537KGS3-F1
#
_cell.length_a   1.000
_cell.length_b   1.000
_cell.length_c   1.000
_cell.angle_alpha   90.00
_cell.angle_beta   90.00
_cell.angle_gamma   90.00
#
_symmetry.space_group_name_H-M   'P 1'
#
loop_
_entity.id
_entity.type
_entity.pdbx_description
1 polymer ?
#
loop_
_entity_poly.entity_id
_entity_poly.type
_entity_poly.pdbx_seq_one_letter_code
_entity_poly.pdbx_strand_id
1 'polypeptide(L)' 'MSLRFNAINNMSTSQEADVQGSAKITAIFGENVFTGKTARQYLSDEAFKSLTSSIKAAQKIDRSMGHQIANGIRA' A
#
# COMPACT_ATOMS: atom_id res chain seq x y z
N MET A 1 17.44 27.36 31.04
CA MET A 1 17.35 25.88 30.96
C MET A 1 17.58 25.48 29.50
N SER A 2 18.61 24.70 29.20
CA SER A 2 18.99 24.41 27.80
C SER A 2 18.03 23.39 27.16
N LEU A 3 17.79 23.52 25.85
CA LEU A 3 16.95 22.60 25.06
C LEU A 3 17.35 21.13 25.24
N ARG A 4 18.64 20.87 25.47
CA ARG A 4 19.19 19.54 25.72
C ARG A 4 18.63 18.90 27.00
N PHE A 5 18.54 19.65 28.09
CA PHE A 5 18.01 19.11 29.35
C PHE A 5 16.51 18.78 29.25
N ASN A 6 15.73 19.61 28.56
CA ASN A 6 14.31 19.34 28.31
C ASN A 6 14.10 18.11 27.41
N ALA A 7 14.91 17.93 26.37
CA ALA A 7 14.83 16.75 25.51
C ALA A 7 15.11 15.44 26.26
N ILE A 8 16.14 15.42 27.11
CA ILE A 8 16.48 14.24 27.94
C ILE A 8 15.34 13.89 28.91
N ASN A 9 14.73 14.89 29.54
CA ASN A 9 13.59 14.68 30.43
C ASN A 9 12.39 14.08 29.68
N ASN A 10 12.07 14.62 28.50
CA ASN A 10 10.93 14.15 27.69
C ASN A 10 11.14 12.75 27.09
N MET A 11 12.37 12.36 26.76
CA MET A 11 12.68 10.99 26.32
C MET A 11 12.42 9.96 27.42
N SER A 12 12.70 10.33 28.67
CA SER A 12 12.54 9.45 29.84
C SER A 12 11.07 9.12 30.14
N THR A 13 10.15 9.96 29.64
CA THR A 13 8.69 9.83 29.84
C THR A 13 7.95 9.36 28.59
N SER A 14 8.65 9.08 27.49
CA SER A 14 8.01 8.63 26.26
C SER A 14 7.44 7.23 26.47
N GLN A 15 6.11 7.11 26.44
CA GLN A 15 5.46 5.80 26.46
C GLN A 15 5.71 5.08 25.14
N GLU A 16 5.96 3.77 25.23
CA GLU A 16 5.96 2.92 24.05
C GLU A 16 4.59 3.00 23.37
N ALA A 17 4.60 3.10 22.04
CA ALA A 17 3.37 3.08 21.28
C ALA A 17 2.69 1.72 21.48
N ASP A 18 1.49 1.72 22.06
CA ASP A 18 0.65 0.52 22.15
C ASP A 18 0.13 0.18 20.75
N VAL A 19 0.87 -0.68 20.05
CA VAL A 19 0.41 -1.28 18.80
C VAL A 19 -0.24 -2.61 19.14
N GLN A 20 -1.57 -2.64 19.04
CA GLN A 20 -2.30 -3.89 19.19
C GLN A 20 -1.79 -4.91 18.16
N GLY A 21 -1.28 -6.03 18.65
CA GLY A 21 -0.82 -7.12 17.80
C GLY A 21 -1.98 -7.65 16.96
N SER A 22 -1.78 -7.74 15.65
CA SER A 22 -2.77 -8.36 14.77
C SER A 22 -2.97 -9.82 15.17
N ALA A 23 -4.23 -10.24 15.34
CA ALA A 23 -4.58 -11.61 15.70
C ALA A 23 -4.10 -12.66 14.67
N LYS A 24 -3.84 -12.25 13.42
CA LYS A 24 -3.38 -13.15 12.35
C LYS A 24 -2.52 -12.43 11.32
N ILE A 25 -1.27 -12.86 11.16
CA ILE A 25 -0.34 -12.30 10.17
C ILE A 25 -0.92 -12.35 8.75
N THR A 26 -1.66 -13.40 8.39
CA THR A 26 -2.27 -13.49 7.05
C THR A 26 -3.37 -12.45 6.81
N ALA A 27 -3.96 -11.88 7.86
CA ALA A 27 -4.97 -10.82 7.72
C ALA A 27 -4.33 -9.49 7.34
N ILE A 28 -3.16 -9.19 7.90
CA ILE A 28 -2.41 -7.95 7.62
C ILE A 28 -1.48 -8.08 6.41
N PHE A 29 -1.10 -9.30 6.04
CA PHE A 29 -0.18 -9.53 4.93
C PHE A 29 -0.81 -9.07 3.61
N GLY A 30 -0.24 -8.02 3.03
CA GLY A 30 -0.71 -7.47 1.76
C GLY A 30 -2.02 -6.69 1.86
N GLU A 31 -2.50 -6.36 3.06
CA GLU A 31 -3.74 -5.62 3.28
C GLU A 31 -3.71 -4.25 2.58
N ASN A 32 -2.58 -3.54 2.69
CA ASN A 32 -2.37 -2.22 2.08
C ASN A 32 -1.64 -2.29 0.73
N VAL A 33 -1.80 -3.41 0.00
CA VAL A 33 -1.16 -3.62 -1.30
C VAL A 33 -2.22 -3.88 -2.36
N PHE A 34 -2.09 -3.21 -3.50
CA PHE A 34 -2.96 -3.46 -4.66
C PHE A 34 -2.53 -4.76 -5.37
N THR A 35 -2.86 -5.89 -4.75
CA THR A 35 -2.49 -7.23 -5.23
C THR A 35 -3.27 -7.60 -6.51
N GLY A 36 -2.87 -8.68 -7.18
CA GLY A 36 -3.61 -9.19 -8.35
C GLY A 36 -5.09 -9.54 -8.05
N LYS A 37 -5.39 -9.99 -6.82
CA LYS A 37 -6.77 -10.24 -6.39
C LYS A 37 -7.56 -8.92 -6.26
N THR A 38 -6.95 -7.92 -5.62
CA THR A 38 -7.52 -6.57 -5.50
C THR A 38 -7.71 -5.95 -6.88
N ALA A 39 -6.68 -5.99 -7.73
CA ALA A 39 -6.76 -5.52 -9.10
C ALA A 39 -7.91 -6.14 -9.89
N ARG A 40 -8.21 -7.44 -9.70
CA ARG A 40 -9.35 -8.08 -10.38
C ARG A 40 -10.71 -7.58 -9.89
N GLN A 41 -10.80 -7.12 -8.65
CA GLN A 41 -12.05 -6.60 -8.07
C GLN A 41 -12.32 -5.16 -8.49
N TYR A 42 -11.28 -4.36 -8.71
CA TYR A 42 -11.39 -2.91 -8.96
C TYR A 42 -11.17 -2.51 -10.41
N LEU A 43 -10.53 -3.35 -11.23
CA LEU A 43 -10.29 -3.07 -12.65
C LEU A 43 -11.36 -3.70 -13.54
N SER A 44 -11.64 -3.06 -14.68
CA SER A 44 -12.38 -3.69 -15.77
C SER A 44 -11.63 -4.93 -16.28
N ASP A 45 -12.34 -5.88 -16.89
CA ASP A 45 -11.72 -7.09 -17.44
C ASP A 45 -10.62 -6.77 -18.47
N GLU A 46 -10.81 -5.71 -19.25
CA GLU A 46 -9.84 -5.25 -20.25
C GLU A 46 -8.59 -4.65 -19.58
N ALA A 47 -8.77 -3.74 -18.62
CA ALA A 47 -7.67 -3.14 -17.88
C ALA A 47 -6.87 -4.18 -17.08
N PHE A 48 -7.56 -5.15 -16.45
CA PHE A 48 -6.91 -6.26 -15.73
C PHE A 48 -6.08 -7.14 -16.67
N LYS A 49 -6.64 -7.52 -17.82
CA LYS A 49 -5.93 -8.31 -18.83
C LYS A 49 -4.72 -7.56 -19.39
N SER A 50 -4.89 -6.28 -19.71
CA SER A 50 -3.82 -5.40 -20.22
C SER A 50 -2.69 -5.23 -19.20
N LEU A 51 -3.02 -5.01 -17.93
CA LEU A 51 -2.04 -4.94 -16.85
C LEU A 51 -1.26 -6.26 -16.71
N THR A 52 -1.98 -7.38 -16.67
CA THR A 52 -1.38 -8.71 -16.50
C THR A 52 -0.49 -9.10 -17.68
N SER A 53 -0.91 -8.82 -18.91
CA SER A 53 -0.10 -9.07 -20.11
C SER A 53 1.12 -8.17 -20.15
N SER A 54 1.00 -6.91 -19.71
CA SER A 54 2.11 -5.97 -19.63
C SER A 54 3.19 -6.45 -18.65
N ILE A 55 2.76 -6.92 -17.47
CA ILE A 55 3.65 -7.50 -16.45
C ILE A 55 4.36 -8.75 -16.99
N LYS A 56 3.61 -9.69 -17.57
CA LYS A 56 4.17 -10.98 -18.06
C LYS A 56 5.15 -10.81 -19.20
N ALA A 57 4.89 -9.87 -20.11
CA ALA A 57 5.73 -9.63 -21.27
C ALA A 57 6.80 -8.54 -21.03
N ALA A 58 6.90 -7.98 -19.82
CA ALA A 58 7.79 -6.87 -19.48
C ALA A 58 7.69 -5.68 -20.47
N GLN A 59 6.46 -5.38 -20.89
CA GLN A 59 6.16 -4.31 -21.85
C GLN A 59 5.47 -3.12 -21.19
N LYS A 60 5.48 -1.99 -21.88
CA LYS A 60 4.82 -0.77 -21.39
C LYS A 60 3.31 -0.96 -21.36
N ILE A 61 2.66 -0.34 -20.37
CA ILE A 61 1.20 -0.30 -20.28
C ILE A 61 0.66 0.57 -21.42
N ASP A 62 -0.39 0.08 -22.08
CA ASP A 62 -1.10 0.86 -23.08
C ASP A 62 -1.65 2.17 -22.47
N ARG A 63 -1.43 3.30 -23.14
CA ARG A 63 -1.79 4.61 -22.62
C ARG A 63 -3.29 4.77 -22.38
N SER A 64 -4.13 4.16 -23.22
CA SER A 64 -5.58 4.20 -23.06
C SER A 64 -6.04 3.43 -21.82
N MET A 65 -5.40 2.28 -21.55
CA MET A 65 -5.68 1.47 -20.36
C MET A 65 -5.09 2.08 -19.09
N GLY A 66 -4.00 2.84 -19.19
CA GLY A 66 -3.36 3.50 -18.05
C GLY A 66 -4.30 4.40 -17.25
N HIS A 67 -5.21 5.13 -17.91
CA HIS A 67 -6.21 5.94 -17.20
C HIS A 67 -7.24 5.10 -16.44
N GLN A 68 -7.69 3.98 -17.02
CA GLN A 68 -8.60 3.07 -16.33
C GLN A 68 -7.94 2.41 -15.12
N ILE A 69 -6.67 2.01 -15.26
CA ILE A 69 -5.89 1.41 -14.16
C ILE A 69 -5.70 2.44 -13.03
N ALA A 70 -5.33 3.68 -13.34
CA ALA A 70 -5.16 4.73 -12.35
C ALA A 70 -6.45 5.02 -11.57
N ASN A 71 -7.60 5.01 -12.24
CA ASN A 71 -8.89 5.18 -11.59
C ASN A 71 -9.22 4.00 -10.67
N GLY A 72 -8.96 2.77 -11.10
CA GLY A 72 -9.21 1.57 -10.27
C GLY A 72 -8.25 1.40 -9.08
N ILE A 73 -7.08 2.06 -9.08
CA ILE A 73 -6.20 2.11 -7.90
C ILE A 73 -6.70 3.12 -6.86
N ARG A 74 -7.42 4.15 -7.30
CA ARG A 74 -7.94 5.22 -6.42
C ARG A 74 -9.31 4.87 -5.83
N ALA A 75 -10.13 4.14 -6.59
CA ALA A 75 -11.47 3.72 -6.21
C ALA A 75 -11.46 2.79 -5.00
#